data_AF-A0A920JIR6-F1
#
_entry.id   AF-A0A920JIR6-F1
#
_cell.length_a   1.000
_cell.length_b   1.000
_cell.length_c   1.000
_cell.angle_alpha   90.00
_cell.angle_beta   90.00
_cell.angle_gamma   90.00
#
_symmetry.space_group_name_H-M   'P 1'
#
loop_
_entity.id
_entity.type
_entity.pdbx_description
1 polymer ?
#
loop_
_entity_poly.entity_id
_entity_poly.type
_entity_poly.pdbx_seq_one_letter_code
_entity_poly.pdbx_strand_id
1 'polypeptide(L)'
;MRSCFLFLHPSGPKFSRIFDIGAVLADSFKVIGIDLPNPGQSDSSKHEMNADEYAGSILQVMDNIGVDDFHFLGQHGGAAIGINLGIEPRKDWEK
;
A
#
# COMPACT_ATOMS: atom_id res chain seq x y z
N MET A 1 0.57 -16.61 12.94
CA MET A 1 -0.04 -15.34 12.48
C MET A 1 -0.18 -15.43 10.97
N ARG A 2 -1.30 -15.03 10.35
CA ARG A 2 -1.41 -15.03 8.87
C ARG A 2 -0.55 -13.89 8.31
N SER A 3 0.24 -14.16 7.28
CA SER A 3 1.03 -13.11 6.59
C SER A 3 0.10 -12.03 6.03
N CYS A 4 0.58 -10.79 5.97
CA CYS A 4 -0.20 -9.64 5.50
C CYS A 4 -0.04 -9.47 3.98
N PHE A 5 -1.11 -9.05 3.30
CA PHE A 5 -1.11 -8.76 1.87
C PHE A 5 -1.74 -7.38 1.60
N LEU A 6 -1.00 -6.50 0.95
CA LEU A 6 -1.41 -5.13 0.61
C LEU A 6 -1.73 -4.99 -0.88
N PHE A 7 -2.81 -4.31 -1.22
CA PHE A 7 -3.11 -3.94 -2.60
C PHE A 7 -2.84 -2.45 -2.88
N LEU A 8 -2.13 -2.17 -3.98
CA LEU A 8 -1.82 -0.83 -4.45
C LEU A 8 -2.55 -0.58 -5.77
N HIS A 9 -3.60 0.24 -5.72
CA HIS A 9 -4.43 0.54 -6.88
C HIS A 9 -3.79 1.60 -7.81
N PRO A 10 -4.22 1.70 -9.08
CA PRO A 10 -3.83 2.78 -10.00
C PRO A 10 -4.27 4.17 -9.52
N SER A 11 -3.76 5.24 -10.15
CA SER A 11 -4.34 6.59 -10.04
C SER A 11 -5.74 6.62 -10.69
N GLY A 12 -6.75 7.11 -9.98
CA GLY A 12 -8.15 7.14 -10.46
C GLY A 12 -9.13 6.21 -9.71
N PRO A 13 -8.87 4.89 -9.60
CA PRO A 13 -9.71 3.95 -8.85
C PRO A 13 -9.45 3.95 -7.34
N LYS A 14 -10.37 3.35 -6.58
CA LYS A 14 -10.31 3.13 -5.12
C LYS A 14 -9.94 1.69 -4.79
N PHE A 15 -9.67 1.38 -3.52
CA PHE A 15 -9.35 0.02 -3.08
C PHE A 15 -10.44 -1.01 -3.42
N SER A 16 -11.71 -0.62 -3.59
CA SER A 16 -12.82 -1.54 -3.90
C SER A 16 -12.60 -2.41 -5.16
N ARG A 17 -11.66 -2.06 -6.03
CA ARG A 17 -11.26 -2.87 -7.21
C ARG A 17 -10.57 -4.18 -6.84
N ILE A 18 -10.08 -4.35 -5.61
CA ILE A 18 -9.46 -5.60 -5.16
C ILE A 18 -10.47 -6.58 -4.57
N PHE A 19 -11.73 -6.22 -4.31
CA PHE A 19 -12.64 -7.07 -3.52
C PHE A 19 -12.72 -8.53 -3.95
N ASP A 20 -12.81 -8.80 -5.25
CA ASP A 20 -12.88 -10.17 -5.75
C ASP A 20 -11.58 -10.95 -5.50
N ILE A 21 -10.43 -10.33 -5.76
CA ILE A 21 -9.12 -10.95 -5.52
C ILE A 21 -8.83 -11.06 -4.01
N GLY A 22 -9.20 -10.03 -3.26
CA GLY A 22 -9.05 -9.96 -1.81
C GLY A 22 -9.87 -11.04 -1.11
N ALA A 23 -11.08 -11.34 -1.60
CA ALA A 23 -11.90 -12.43 -1.09
C ALA A 23 -11.20 -13.80 -1.25
N VAL A 24 -10.57 -14.05 -2.40
CA VAL A 24 -9.79 -15.28 -2.63
C VAL A 24 -8.55 -15.33 -1.74
N LEU A 25 -7.83 -14.21 -1.60
CA LEU A 25 -6.62 -14.15 -0.79
C LEU A 25 -6.89 -14.21 0.72
N ALA A 26 -8.09 -13.81 1.17
CA ALA A 26 -8.46 -13.76 2.59
C ALA A 26 -8.44 -15.12 3.29
N ASP A 27 -8.54 -16.22 2.53
CA ASP A 27 -8.41 -17.58 3.06
C ASP A 27 -7.02 -17.85 3.62
N SER A 28 -5.99 -17.22 3.03
CA SER A 28 -4.57 -17.45 3.35
C SER A 28 -3.88 -16.26 4.02
N PHE A 29 -4.32 -15.04 3.73
CA PHE A 29 -3.67 -13.79 4.15
C PHE A 29 -4.61 -12.88 4.92
N LYS A 30 -4.03 -12.02 5.76
CA LYS A 30 -4.73 -10.80 6.19
C LYS A 30 -4.63 -9.81 5.02
N VAL A 31 -5.74 -9.59 4.32
CA VAL A 31 -5.78 -8.66 3.18
C VAL A 31 -6.08 -7.25 3.68
N ILE A 32 -5.21 -6.31 3.32
CA ILE A 32 -5.34 -4.88 3.62
C ILE A 32 -5.50 -4.14 2.29
N GLY A 33 -6.56 -3.35 2.19
CA GLY A 33 -6.76 -2.38 1.12
C GLY A 33 -6.62 -0.98 1.71
N ILE A 34 -5.82 -0.14 1.06
CA ILE A 34 -5.69 1.28 1.40
C ILE A 34 -6.13 2.09 0.18
N ASP A 35 -6.76 3.23 0.45
CA ASP A 35 -6.90 4.27 -0.57
C ASP A 35 -5.64 5.12 -0.55
N LEU A 36 -4.99 5.30 -1.71
CA LEU A 36 -3.87 6.22 -1.83
C LEU A 36 -4.37 7.68 -1.79
N PRO A 37 -3.55 8.63 -1.31
CA PRO A 37 -3.86 10.06 -1.44
C PRO A 37 -4.21 10.38 -2.89
N ASN A 38 -5.38 10.98 -3.15
CA ASN A 38 -5.86 11.34 -4.48
C ASN A 38 -5.89 10.15 -5.50
N PRO A 39 -7.01 9.42 -5.72
CA PRO A 39 -8.38 9.57 -5.20
C PRO A 39 -8.82 8.43 -4.25
N GLY A 40 -9.73 8.72 -3.32
CA GLY A 40 -10.25 7.72 -2.37
C GLY A 40 -10.95 8.33 -1.15
N GLN A 41 -10.82 7.69 0.01
CA GLN A 41 -11.20 8.22 1.33
C GLN A 41 -10.03 8.74 2.15
N SER A 42 -8.80 8.52 1.70
CA SER A 42 -7.60 9.14 2.29
C SER A 42 -7.56 10.63 1.98
N ASP A 43 -6.93 11.39 2.88
CA ASP A 43 -6.72 12.82 2.71
C ASP A 43 -5.98 13.13 1.40
N SER A 44 -6.40 14.22 0.75
CA SER A 44 -5.77 14.71 -0.47
C SER A 44 -4.43 15.40 -0.17
N SER A 45 -3.44 15.21 -1.04
CA SER A 45 -2.24 16.05 -1.04
C SER A 45 -2.52 17.42 -1.67
N LYS A 46 -1.79 18.44 -1.20
CA LYS A 46 -1.80 19.81 -1.76
C LYS A 46 -0.96 19.95 -3.03
N HIS A 47 -0.15 18.93 -3.34
CA HIS A 47 0.72 18.88 -4.52
C HIS A 47 0.64 17.48 -5.17
N GLU A 48 1.17 17.38 -6.39
CA GLU A 48 1.32 16.10 -7.07
C GLU A 48 2.41 15.27 -6.38
N MET A 49 2.01 14.14 -5.80
CA MET A 49 2.93 13.25 -5.10
C MET A 49 3.70 12.37 -6.07
N ASN A 50 5.00 12.20 -5.81
CA ASN A 50 5.82 11.20 -6.49
C ASN A 50 5.70 9.82 -5.83
N ALA A 51 6.30 8.79 -6.45
CA ALA A 51 6.18 7.41 -5.98
C ALA A 51 6.80 7.18 -4.58
N ASP A 52 7.85 7.92 -4.22
CA ASP A 52 8.54 7.82 -2.93
C ASP A 52 7.66 8.39 -1.81
N GLU A 53 7.00 9.53 -2.07
CA GLU A 53 6.05 10.13 -1.13
C GLU A 53 4.84 9.21 -0.88
N TYR A 54 4.35 8.52 -1.92
CA TYR A 54 3.34 7.48 -1.75
C TYR A 54 3.86 6.30 -0.93
N ALA A 55 5.04 5.78 -1.24
CA ALA A 55 5.65 4.68 -0.51
C ALA A 55 5.83 5.02 0.97
N GLY A 56 6.37 6.20 1.29
CA GLY A 56 6.53 6.69 2.66
C GLY A 56 5.20 6.85 3.41
N SER A 57 4.13 7.26 2.71
CA SER A 57 2.79 7.35 3.31
C SER A 57 2.22 5.96 3.64
N ILE A 58 2.45 4.98 2.77
CA ILE A 58 2.04 3.59 2.98
C ILE A 58 2.77 2.99 4.17
N LEU A 59 4.09 3.16 4.26
CA LEU A 59 4.88 2.65 5.38
C LEU A 59 4.40 3.23 6.72
N GLN A 60 4.11 4.53 6.77
CA GLN A 60 3.52 5.15 7.97
C GLN A 60 2.18 4.52 8.38
N VAL A 61 1.33 4.16 7.41
CA VAL A 61 0.08 3.45 7.70
C VAL A 61 0.38 2.07 8.28
N MET A 62 1.29 1.31 7.66
CA MET A 62 1.67 -0.04 8.11
C MET A 62 2.26 -0.04 9.52
N ASP A 63 3.14 0.92 9.83
CA ASP A 63 3.71 1.13 11.16
C ASP A 63 2.61 1.41 12.19
N ASN A 64 1.68 2.31 11.88
CA ASN A 64 0.59 2.70 12.77
C ASN A 64 -0.41 1.56 13.07
N ILE A 65 -0.55 0.59 12.16
CA ILE A 65 -1.40 -0.60 12.36
C ILE A 65 -0.62 -1.83 12.83
N GLY A 66 0.68 -1.70 13.09
CA GLY A 66 1.55 -2.75 13.60
C GLY A 66 1.79 -3.89 12.60
N VAL A 67 2.02 -3.56 11.32
CA VAL A 67 2.37 -4.54 10.27
C VAL A 67 3.80 -4.29 9.81
N ASP A 68 4.71 -5.14 10.28
CA ASP A 68 6.14 -5.03 9.96
C ASP A 68 6.50 -5.66 8.60
N ASP A 69 5.90 -6.80 8.28
CA ASP A 69 6.16 -7.58 7.07
C ASP A 69 4.86 -7.82 6.28
N PHE A 70 4.91 -7.56 4.97
CA PHE A 70 3.77 -7.77 4.09
C PHE A 70 4.20 -8.08 2.65
N HIS A 71 3.35 -8.83 1.95
CA HIS A 71 3.40 -8.96 0.50
C HIS A 71 2.58 -7.84 -0.13
N PHE A 72 2.87 -7.46 -1.37
CA PHE A 72 2.03 -6.49 -2.08
C PHE A 72 1.75 -6.89 -3.52
N LEU A 73 0.63 -6.40 -4.04
CA LEU A 73 0.27 -6.43 -5.46
C LEU A 73 -0.02 -5.00 -5.92
N GLY A 74 0.80 -4.49 -6.83
CA GLY A 74 0.59 -3.19 -7.46
C GLY A 74 0.14 -3.28 -8.90
N GLN A 75 -0.71 -2.36 -9.34
CA GLN A 75 -1.16 -2.25 -10.73
C GLN A 75 -0.97 -0.82 -11.27
N HIS A 76 -0.42 -0.69 -12.48
CA HIS A 76 -0.10 0.61 -13.10
C HIS A 76 0.73 1.51 -12.17
N GLY A 77 0.22 2.67 -11.77
CA GLY A 77 0.87 3.56 -10.80
C GLY A 77 1.17 2.87 -9.47
N GLY A 78 0.29 1.96 -9.01
CA GLY A 78 0.52 1.15 -7.82
C GLY A 78 1.71 0.20 -7.94
N ALA A 79 2.05 -0.26 -9.16
CA ALA A 79 3.24 -1.09 -9.38
C ALA A 79 4.54 -0.27 -9.24
N ALA A 80 4.54 0.97 -9.74
CA ALA A 80 5.67 1.88 -9.57
C ALA A 80 5.89 2.24 -8.09
N ILE A 81 4.82 2.47 -7.34
CA ILE A 81 4.89 2.67 -5.88
C ILE A 81 5.42 1.41 -5.19
N GLY A 82 4.97 0.23 -5.60
CA GLY A 82 5.44 -1.05 -5.06
C GLY A 82 6.95 -1.28 -5.24
N ILE A 83 7.52 -0.86 -6.38
CA ILE A 83 8.98 -0.92 -6.57
C ILE A 83 9.68 -0.04 -5.54
N ASN A 84 9.20 1.18 -5.32
CA ASN A 84 9.79 2.10 -4.34
C ASN A 84 9.67 1.56 -2.91
N LEU A 85 8.54 0.94 -2.53
CA LEU A 85 8.41 0.23 -1.25
C LEU A 85 9.47 -0.85 -1.04
N GLY A 86 9.88 -1.55 -2.11
CA GLY A 86 10.87 -2.62 -2.03
C GLY A 86 12.32 -2.14 -1.90
N ILE A 87 12.59 -0.86 -2.19
CA ILE A 87 13.93 -0.27 -2.15
C ILE A 87 14.08 0.85 -1.12
N GLU A 88 12.97 1.37 -0.59
CA GLU A 88 12.96 2.42 0.43
C GLU A 88 13.63 1.87 1.70
N PRO A 89 14.73 2.50 2.17
CA PRO A 89 15.38 2.08 3.40
C PRO A 89 14.43 2.34 4.57
N ARG A 90 14.10 1.28 5.31
CA ARG A 90 13.31 1.43 6.53
C ARG A 90 14.14 2.20 7.57
N LYS A 91 13.51 3.18 8.23
CA LYS A 91 14.15 4.05 9.23
C LYS A 91 14.74 3.30 10.44
N ASP A 92 14.43 2.02 10.60
CA ASP A 92 14.96 1.13 11.64
C ASP A 92 16.31 0.47 11.28
N TRP A 93 16.76 0.55 10.02
CA TRP A 93 18.03 -0.06 9.58
C TRP A 93 19.28 0.71 10.04
N GLU A 94 19.13 1.97 10.45
CA GLU A 94 20.25 2.80 10.95
C GLU A 94 20.42 2.76 12.49
N LYS A 95 19.82 1.79 13.18
CA LYS A 95 19.97 1.62 14.64
C LYS A 95 20.78 0.39 15.03
#